data_AF-A0A820VRD0-F1
#
_entry.id   AF-A0A820VRD0-F1
#
_cell.length_a   1.000
_cell.length_b   1.000
_cell.length_c   1.000
_cell.angle_alpha   90.00
_cell.angle_beta   90.00
_cell.angle_gamma   90.00
#
_symmetry.space_group_name_H-M   'P 1'
#
loop_
_entity.id
_entity.type
_entity.pdbx_description
1 polymer ?
#
loop_
_entity_poly.entity_id
_entity_poly.type
_entity_poly.pdbx_seq_one_letter_code
_entity_poly.pdbx_strand_id
1 'polypeptide(L)' 'MKLNIAYPVTGCQKLIDIDDDRKLRPFMEKRIAQEVDASCLGNEWKGY' A
#
# COMPACT_ATOMS: atom_id res chain seq x y z
N MET A 1 -8.74 -1.62 7.47
CA MET A 1 -8.23 -2.83 6.77
C MET A 1 -6.73 -2.96 6.98
N LYS A 2 -6.20 -4.20 7.00
CA LYS A 2 -4.77 -4.47 7.17
C LYS A 2 -4.10 -4.70 5.81
N LEU A 3 -3.04 -3.96 5.52
CA LEU A 3 -2.19 -4.15 4.34
C LEU A 3 -0.85 -4.73 4.79
N ASN A 4 -0.42 -5.83 4.18
CA ASN A 4 0.91 -6.38 4.37
C ASN A 4 1.80 -5.94 3.20
N ILE A 5 2.80 -5.11 3.49
CA ILE A 5 3.74 -4.58 2.50
C ILE A 5 5.10 -5.23 2.73
N ALA A 6 5.61 -5.92 1.70
CA ALA A 6 6.93 -6.52 1.71
C ALA A 6 7.91 -5.64 0.93
N TYR A 7 9.16 -5.54 1.41
CA TYR A 7 10.27 -4.92 0.69
C TYR A 7 11.32 -5.99 0.32
N PRO A 8 11.22 -6.60 -0.88
CA PRO A 8 12.00 -7.79 -1.24
C PRO A 8 13.52 -7.60 -1.17
N VAL A 9 14.01 -6.39 -1.43
CA VAL A 9 15.45 -6.07 -1.43
C VAL A 9 16.11 -6.30 -0.07
N THR A 10 15.37 -6.06 1.01
CA THR A 10 15.87 -6.26 2.39
C THR A 10 15.29 -7.50 3.06
N GLY A 11 14.29 -8.14 2.44
CA GLY A 11 13.54 -9.26 3.02
C GLY A 11 12.60 -8.86 4.17
N CYS A 12 12.45 -7.57 4.46
CA CYS A 12 11.57 -7.08 5.52
C CYS A 12 10.10 -7.03 5.05
N GLN A 13 9.18 -7.23 5.99
CA GLN A 13 7.75 -7.01 5.79
C GLN A 13 7.18 -6.13 6.91
N LYS A 14 6.18 -5.32 6.57
CA LYS A 14 5.49 -4.44 7.51
C LYS A 14 3.99 -4.58 7.34
N LEU A 15 3.30 -4.88 8.44
CA LEU A 15 1.85 -4.84 8.49
C LEU A 15 1.42 -3.44 8.94
N ILE A 16 0.59 -2.79 8.12
CA ILE A 16 0.01 -1.48 8.43
C ILE A 16 -1.51 -1.61 8.55
N ASP A 17 -2.07 -0.91 9.52
CA ASP A 17 -3.52 -0.82 9.70
C ASP A 17 -4.00 0.54 9.17
N ILE A 18 -4.90 0.51 8.20
CA ILE A 18 -5.45 1.70 7.55
C ILE A 18 -6.96 1.67 7.71
N ASP A 19 -7.49 2.66 8.43
CA ASP A 19 -8.94 2.81 8.63
C ASP A 19 -9.60 3.71 7.57
N ASP A 20 -8.81 4.56 6.90
CA ASP A 20 -9.32 5.54 5.92
C ASP A 20 -9.66 4.90 4.56
N ASP A 21 -10.94 4.89 4.21
CA ASP A 21 -11.46 4.34 2.95
C ASP A 21 -10.87 5.02 1.70
N ARG A 22 -10.57 6.33 1.76
CA ARG A 22 -10.04 7.06 0.60
C ARG A 22 -8.65 6.56 0.22
N LYS A 23 -7.87 6.12 1.21
CA LYS A 23 -6.55 5.51 0.98
C LYS A 23 -6.65 4.10 0.42
N LEU A 24 -7.74 3.38 0.71
CA LEU A 24 -7.94 2.00 0.29
C LEU A 24 -8.58 1.88 -1.11
N ARG A 25 -9.37 2.87 -1.54
CA ARG A 25 -10.02 2.90 -2.86
C ARG A 25 -9.12 2.53 -4.04
N PRO A 26 -7.90 3.10 -4.19
CA PRO A 26 -7.02 2.77 -5.31
C PRO A 26 -6.66 1.29 -5.39
N PHE A 27 -6.62 0.59 -4.25
CA PHE A 27 -6.35 -0.85 -4.17
C PHE A 27 -7.58 -1.70 -4.48
N MET A 28 -8.79 -1.19 -4.22
CA MET A 28 -10.04 -1.92 -4.45
C MET A 28 -10.45 -1.96 -5.93
N GLU A 29 -10.08 -0.95 -6.72
CA GLU A 29 -10.42 -0.88 -8.15
C GLU A 29 -9.46 -1.70 -9.04
N LYS A 30 -8.32 -2.11 -8.50
CA LYS A 30 -7.25 -2.77 -9.25
C LYS A 30 -7.28 -4.28 -9.07
N ARG A 31 -6.79 -5.00 -10.09
CA ARG A 31 -6.60 -6.46 -10.05
C ARG A 31 -5.25 -6.81 -9.44
N ILE A 32 -5.12 -8.05 -8.98
CA ILE A 32 -3.86 -8.62 -8.49
C ILE A 32 -2.78 -8.49 -9.58
N ALA A 33 -1.54 -8.20 -9.17
CA ALA A 33 -0.36 -7.97 -10.01
C ALA A 33 -0.36 -6.66 -10.83
N GLN A 34 -1.28 -5.73 -10.55
CA GLN A 34 -1.19 -4.37 -11.09
C GLN A 34 -0.35 -3.47 -10.17
N GLU A 35 0.45 -2.60 -10.78
CA GLU A 35 1.18 -1.55 -10.07
C GLU A 35 0.22 -0.42 -9.64
N VAL A 36 0.42 0.10 -8.44
CA VAL A 36 -0.41 1.13 -7.82
C VAL A 36 0.51 2.13 -7.12
N ASP A 37 0.24 3.42 -7.30
CA ASP A 37 0.95 4.50 -6.61
C ASP A 37 0.61 4.51 -5.11
N ALA A 38 1.64 4.42 -4.27
CA ALA A 38 1.50 4.35 -2.82
C ALA A 38 1.44 5.74 -2.15
N SER A 39 1.53 6.84 -2.91
CA SER A 39 1.42 8.20 -2.35
C SER A 39 0.07 8.45 -1.68
N CYS A 40 -0.95 7.68 -2.04
CA CYS A 40 -2.26 7.69 -1.38
C CYS A 40 -2.21 7.26 0.10
N LEU A 41 -1.21 6.48 0.51
CA LEU A 41 -1.08 5.99 1.88
C LEU A 41 -0.57 7.07 2.86
N GLY A 42 0.18 8.06 2.36
CA GLY A 42 0.69 9.20 3.12
C GLY A 42 2.01 9.74 2.57
N ASN A 43 2.51 10.84 3.13
CA ASN A 43 3.75 11.48 2.67
C ASN A 43 4.99 10.57 2.78
N GLU A 44 5.01 9.64 3.74
CA GLU A 44 6.11 8.67 3.92
C GLU A 44 6.20 7.67 2.75
N TRP A 45 5.09 7.47 2.03
CA TRP A 45 4.99 6.56 0.88
C TRP A 45 5.06 7.31 -0.45
N LYS A 46 5.35 8.61 -0.43
CA LYS A 46 5.44 9.42 -1.65
C LYS A 46 6.63 8.96 -2.49
N GLY A 47 6.34 8.59 -3.74
CA GLY A 47 7.34 8.06 -4.68
C GLY A 47 7.53 6.53 -4.61
N TYR A 48 6.70 5.83 -3.83
CA TYR A 48 6.50 4.39 -3.91
C TYR A 48 5.23 4.05 -4.69
#